data_AF-B9SSR2-F1
#
_entry.id   AF-B9SSR2-F1
#
_cell.length_a   1.000
_cell.length_b   1.000
_cell.length_c   1.000
_cell.angle_alpha   90.00
_cell.angle_beta   90.00
_cell.angle_gamma   90.00
#
_symmetry.space_group_name_H-M   'P 1'
#
loop_
_entity.id
_entity.type
_entity.pdbx_description
1 polymer ?
#
loop_
_entity_poly.entity_id
_entity_poly.type
_entity_poly.pdbx_seq_one_letter_code
_entity_poly.pdbx_strand_id
1 'polypeptide(L)'
;MEAKALLSSLSTNSALPSFQKNSLLSYDCFSYHSSTVNFHNYLWFKTLQSTSPQGIKLKPLQCVNSKERLETIVFENKEYKKPDIKKKKLAVFVSGGGSNFKSIHQACLQGLVFGDVVAVVTNKQDCGGAEYARDKEIPVVLFPRTKDEPHGLSPSDLVAALRELEVDFILLAGYLKLIPAELSRAYPRCIFNIHPSLLPAFGGKGYYGMKVHKAVIASGARYSGPTIHFVDEHYDTGRILAQRVVPVLADDTAEELAARVLREEHRLYVEVTMALCEERIIWREDGVPLIQSRENPSEYS
;
A
#
# COMPACT_ATOMS: atom_id res chain seq x y z
N MET A 1 55.89 36.46 9.36
CA MET A 1 55.89 35.68 8.11
C MET A 1 54.46 35.20 7.84
N GLU A 2 53.50 36.04 7.41
CA GLU A 2 53.45 37.04 6.31
C GLU A 2 53.27 36.44 4.90
N ALA A 3 52.68 37.14 3.91
CA ALA A 3 51.67 38.23 3.89
C ALA A 3 51.34 38.60 2.43
N LYS A 4 50.26 39.37 2.21
CA LYS A 4 49.82 40.05 0.96
C LYS A 4 49.25 39.09 -0.11
N ALA A 5 48.10 39.31 -0.78
CA ALA A 5 47.40 40.52 -1.27
C ALA A 5 48.08 41.15 -2.51
N LEU A 6 47.40 41.74 -3.51
CA LEU A 6 46.21 42.63 -3.54
C LEU A 6 45.35 42.41 -4.83
N LEU A 7 44.04 42.74 -4.89
CA LEU A 7 43.35 43.92 -5.51
C LEU A 7 43.82 44.35 -6.92
N SER A 8 43.01 44.87 -7.87
CA SER A 8 41.56 45.23 -8.01
C SER A 8 41.10 44.99 -9.48
N SER A 9 40.03 45.51 -10.14
CA SER A 9 39.00 46.57 -9.96
C SER A 9 37.72 46.24 -10.79
N LEU A 10 36.50 46.78 -10.54
CA LEU A 10 35.81 47.99 -11.10
C LEU A 10 35.73 48.10 -12.66
N SER A 11 34.65 48.52 -13.35
CA SER A 11 33.22 48.85 -13.09
C SER A 11 32.51 49.02 -14.49
N THR A 12 31.27 49.49 -14.79
CA THR A 12 30.15 50.25 -14.18
C THR A 12 28.76 49.90 -14.79
N ASN A 13 27.66 50.38 -14.16
CA ASN A 13 26.36 50.95 -14.64
C ASN A 13 26.05 51.00 -16.17
N SER A 14 24.80 51.01 -16.68
CA SER A 14 23.45 51.44 -16.19
C SER A 14 22.32 50.79 -17.05
N ALA A 15 20.99 51.06 -17.06
CA ALA A 15 20.07 52.07 -16.46
C ALA A 15 18.58 51.55 -16.45
N LEU A 16 17.62 52.44 -16.09
CA LEU A 16 16.14 52.43 -16.29
C LEU A 16 15.73 53.85 -16.78
N PRO A 17 14.45 54.26 -17.08
CA PRO A 17 13.11 53.65 -16.89
C PRO A 17 12.26 53.68 -18.22
N SER A 18 10.90 53.67 -18.36
CA SER A 18 9.79 54.33 -17.62
C SER A 18 8.38 54.15 -18.28
N PHE A 19 7.30 54.58 -17.58
CA PHE A 19 5.95 55.01 -18.08
C PHE A 19 5.01 53.98 -18.82
N GLN A 20 3.65 53.99 -18.74
CA GLN A 20 2.67 54.66 -17.85
C GLN A 20 1.22 54.05 -17.90
N LYS A 21 0.51 54.01 -16.74
CA LYS A 21 -0.95 54.19 -16.44
C LYS A 21 -2.14 53.46 -17.15
N ASN A 22 -3.24 53.46 -16.37
CA ASN A 22 -4.69 53.40 -16.71
C ASN A 22 -5.32 52.02 -17.02
N SER A 23 -6.59 51.75 -16.67
CA SER A 23 -7.49 52.37 -15.65
C SER A 23 -8.79 51.55 -15.45
N LEU A 24 -9.34 51.57 -14.23
CA LEU A 24 -10.78 51.52 -13.87
C LEU A 24 -11.73 50.53 -14.59
N LEU A 25 -12.27 49.55 -13.86
CA LEU A 25 -13.68 49.60 -13.38
C LEU A 25 -14.00 48.42 -12.44
N SER A 26 -15.17 48.49 -11.79
CA SER A 26 -15.67 47.56 -10.76
C SER A 26 -17.02 46.95 -11.15
N TYR A 27 -17.38 45.80 -10.55
CA TYR A 27 -18.63 45.54 -9.80
C TYR A 27 -19.02 44.05 -9.75
N ASP A 28 -19.76 43.72 -8.69
CA ASP A 28 -20.28 42.43 -8.23
C ASP A 28 -21.11 41.67 -9.30
N CYS A 29 -21.37 40.36 -9.24
CA CYS A 29 -22.14 39.68 -8.18
C CYS A 29 -22.22 38.14 -8.38
N PHE A 30 -22.91 37.46 -7.45
CA PHE A 30 -23.15 36.01 -7.35
C PHE A 30 -23.77 35.35 -8.60
N SER A 31 -23.44 34.07 -8.81
CA SER A 31 -24.44 32.98 -8.85
C SER A 31 -23.82 31.60 -8.68
N TYR A 32 -24.49 30.74 -7.91
CA TYR A 32 -24.22 29.28 -7.86
C TYR A 32 -24.80 28.62 -9.11
N HIS A 33 -24.13 27.58 -9.64
CA HIS A 33 -24.80 26.50 -10.37
C HIS A 33 -24.16 25.15 -10.02
N SER A 34 -25.02 24.16 -9.78
CA SER A 34 -24.63 22.75 -9.56
C SER A 34 -24.84 21.98 -10.85
N SER A 35 -23.91 21.08 -11.18
CA SER A 35 -23.92 20.29 -12.42
C SER A 35 -23.84 18.78 -12.12
N THR A 36 -24.94 18.22 -11.60
CA THR A 36 -25.13 16.77 -11.52
C THR A 36 -25.18 16.15 -12.93
N VAL A 37 -24.21 15.30 -13.27
CA VAL A 37 -24.18 14.59 -14.55
C VAL A 37 -24.85 13.22 -14.40
N ASN A 38 -26.06 13.08 -14.95
CA ASN A 38 -26.75 11.79 -15.05
C ASN A 38 -26.25 11.01 -16.27
N PHE A 39 -25.83 9.75 -16.09
CA PHE A 39 -25.66 8.79 -17.19
C PHE A 39 -26.82 7.80 -17.21
N HIS A 40 -27.38 7.56 -18.41
CA HIS A 40 -28.53 6.68 -18.61
C HIS A 40 -28.12 5.29 -19.12
N ASN A 41 -28.75 4.29 -18.51
CA ASN A 41 -29.07 2.94 -19.01
C ASN A 41 -28.64 2.57 -20.44
N TYR A 42 -27.93 1.44 -20.56
CA TYR A 42 -28.32 0.37 -21.50
C TYR A 42 -28.03 -1.00 -20.88
N LEU A 43 -29.08 -1.72 -20.45
CA LEU A 43 -29.03 -3.16 -20.15
C LEU A 43 -29.68 -3.94 -21.28
N TRP A 44 -29.18 -5.15 -21.55
CA TRP A 44 -29.78 -6.09 -22.51
C TRP A 44 -30.16 -7.39 -21.81
N PHE A 45 -31.46 -7.69 -21.75
CA PHE A 45 -31.97 -8.95 -21.21
C PHE A 45 -31.95 -10.05 -22.27
N LYS A 46 -31.54 -11.27 -21.87
CA LYS A 46 -31.94 -12.51 -22.55
C LYS A 46 -32.17 -13.63 -21.54
N THR A 47 -33.43 -14.01 -21.39
CA THR A 47 -33.87 -15.10 -20.51
C THR A 47 -34.10 -16.36 -21.35
N LEU A 48 -33.56 -17.50 -20.92
CA LEU A 48 -33.97 -18.83 -21.40
C LEU A 48 -34.06 -19.80 -20.22
N GLN A 49 -34.95 -20.79 -20.33
CA GLN A 49 -35.41 -21.61 -19.21
C GLN A 49 -34.88 -23.06 -19.27
N SER A 50 -34.65 -23.62 -18.08
CA SER A 50 -34.87 -25.01 -17.65
C SER A 50 -35.09 -26.10 -18.72
N THR A 51 -34.32 -27.18 -18.61
CA THR A 51 -34.89 -28.55 -18.62
C THR A 51 -33.95 -29.53 -17.89
N SER A 52 -34.48 -30.64 -17.39
CA SER A 52 -33.71 -31.76 -16.83
C SER A 52 -34.07 -33.06 -17.55
N PRO A 53 -33.25 -34.11 -17.40
CA PRO A 53 -33.82 -35.42 -17.15
C PRO A 53 -33.07 -36.28 -16.11
N GLN A 54 -33.76 -37.35 -15.71
CA GLN A 54 -33.29 -38.48 -14.88
C GLN A 54 -32.22 -39.31 -15.62
N GLY A 55 -31.44 -40.23 -15.04
CA GLY A 55 -31.40 -40.78 -13.68
C GLY A 55 -31.19 -42.32 -13.74
N ILE A 56 -30.29 -42.90 -12.91
CA ILE A 56 -29.92 -44.34 -12.98
C ILE A 56 -29.98 -44.99 -11.58
N LYS A 57 -30.48 -46.24 -11.52
CA LYS A 57 -30.58 -47.08 -10.31
C LYS A 57 -29.52 -48.20 -10.31
N LEU A 58 -29.01 -48.56 -9.13
CA LEU A 58 -28.50 -49.91 -8.85
C LEU A 58 -29.09 -50.45 -7.54
N LYS A 59 -28.94 -51.77 -7.32
CA LYS A 59 -29.75 -52.59 -6.40
C LYS A 59 -29.11 -52.80 -5.00
N PRO A 60 -29.92 -53.13 -3.98
CA PRO A 60 -29.43 -53.38 -2.62
C PRO A 60 -28.81 -54.77 -2.43
N LEU A 61 -27.91 -54.88 -1.46
CA LEU A 61 -27.45 -56.13 -0.83
C LEU A 61 -27.46 -55.96 0.70
N GLN A 62 -27.46 -57.07 1.45
CA GLN A 62 -27.90 -57.11 2.85
C GLN A 62 -26.77 -57.16 3.89
N CYS A 63 -27.03 -56.48 5.02
CA CYS A 63 -26.85 -56.93 6.41
C CYS A 63 -25.48 -57.52 6.87
N VAL A 64 -24.89 -56.87 7.88
CA VAL A 64 -24.63 -57.52 9.17
C VAL A 64 -25.02 -56.56 10.30
N ASN A 65 -25.58 -57.07 11.40
CA ASN A 65 -25.82 -56.32 12.63
C ASN A 65 -24.65 -56.50 13.61
N SER A 66 -24.12 -55.41 14.14
CA SER A 66 -23.60 -55.37 15.51
C SER A 66 -23.94 -54.00 16.13
N LYS A 67 -24.46 -54.03 17.36
CA LYS A 67 -24.79 -52.80 18.09
C LYS A 67 -23.53 -52.17 18.65
N GLU A 68 -23.33 -50.88 18.41
CA GLU A 68 -22.67 -50.05 19.40
C GLU A 68 -23.36 -48.68 19.49
N ARG A 69 -23.40 -48.12 20.70
CA ARG A 69 -24.28 -47.01 21.07
C ARG A 69 -23.45 -45.73 21.19
N LEU A 70 -23.48 -44.91 20.14
CA LEU A 70 -23.15 -43.50 20.23
C LEU A 70 -24.41 -42.70 19.93
N GLU A 71 -24.75 -41.80 20.85
CA GLU A 71 -25.94 -40.97 20.73
C GLU A 71 -25.63 -39.86 19.73
N THR A 72 -26.38 -39.84 18.62
CA THR A 72 -26.19 -38.85 17.56
C THR A 72 -26.51 -37.46 18.09
N ILE A 73 -25.48 -36.75 18.54
CA ILE A 73 -25.56 -35.31 18.79
C ILE A 73 -25.97 -34.67 17.47
N VAL A 74 -27.22 -34.20 17.42
CA VAL A 74 -27.72 -33.40 16.30
C VAL A 74 -27.04 -32.05 16.38
N PHE A 75 -25.86 -31.96 15.77
CA PHE A 75 -25.26 -30.68 15.42
C PHE A 75 -26.21 -30.01 14.42
N GLU A 76 -27.04 -29.10 14.92
CA GLU A 76 -27.75 -28.15 14.07
C GLU A 76 -26.73 -27.48 13.15
N ASN A 77 -26.96 -27.57 11.84
CA ASN A 77 -26.18 -26.84 10.85
C ASN A 77 -26.49 -25.34 10.98
N LYS A 78 -25.90 -24.69 11.99
CA LYS A 78 -25.77 -23.25 12.02
C LYS A 78 -24.90 -22.86 10.86
N GLU A 79 -25.54 -22.42 9.77
CA GLU A 79 -24.90 -21.60 8.76
C GLU A 79 -24.20 -20.45 9.48
N TYR A 80 -22.88 -20.57 9.62
CA TYR A 80 -22.04 -19.45 9.98
C TYR A 80 -22.08 -18.48 8.81
N LYS A 81 -23.08 -17.58 8.84
CA LYS A 81 -23.03 -16.34 8.07
C LYS A 81 -21.71 -15.66 8.45
N LYS A 82 -20.72 -15.79 7.57
CA LYS A 82 -19.50 -15.00 7.63
C LYS A 82 -19.96 -13.55 7.78
N PRO A 83 -19.45 -12.80 8.78
CA PRO A 83 -19.94 -11.45 9.03
C PRO A 83 -19.84 -10.62 7.74
N ASP A 84 -20.74 -9.65 7.59
CA ASP A 84 -20.72 -8.70 6.48
C ASP A 84 -19.59 -7.68 6.71
N ILE A 85 -18.35 -8.16 6.59
CA ILE A 85 -17.16 -7.34 6.64
C ILE A 85 -17.27 -6.35 5.48
N LYS A 86 -17.12 -5.05 5.74
CA LYS A 86 -16.97 -4.04 4.68
C LYS A 86 -15.53 -4.14 4.15
N LYS A 87 -15.33 -4.22 2.83
CA LYS A 87 -13.99 -4.17 2.23
C LYS A 87 -13.27 -2.90 2.69
N LYS A 88 -12.06 -3.04 3.21
CA LYS A 88 -11.21 -1.89 3.58
C LYS A 88 -10.65 -1.23 2.34
N LYS A 89 -10.68 0.10 2.29
CA LYS A 89 -10.17 0.89 1.18
C LYS A 89 -8.68 1.19 1.38
N LEU A 90 -7.88 0.85 0.38
CA LEU A 90 -6.44 0.88 0.41
C LEU A 90 -5.92 1.93 -0.57
N ALA A 91 -4.96 2.75 -0.14
CA ALA A 91 -4.16 3.59 -1.04
C ALA A 91 -2.73 3.06 -1.09
N VAL A 92 -2.19 2.82 -2.28
CA VAL A 92 -0.87 2.19 -2.44
C VAL A 92 0.14 3.17 -3.04
N PHE A 93 1.24 3.41 -2.35
CA PHE A 93 2.23 4.43 -2.74
C PHE A 93 3.44 3.77 -3.43
N VAL A 94 3.85 4.28 -4.60
CA VAL A 94 4.88 3.67 -5.47
C VAL A 94 5.83 4.68 -6.12
N SER A 95 7.08 4.30 -6.36
CA SER A 95 8.09 5.12 -7.08
C SER A 95 8.83 4.38 -8.20
N GLY A 96 8.37 3.18 -8.56
CA GLY A 96 9.06 2.23 -9.45
C GLY A 96 8.11 1.19 -10.05
N GLY A 97 8.61 -0.01 -10.34
CA GLY A 97 7.87 -1.06 -11.07
C GLY A 97 6.64 -1.66 -10.36
N GLY A 98 6.40 -1.32 -9.09
CA GLY A 98 5.16 -1.64 -8.37
C GLY A 98 4.86 -3.13 -8.17
N SER A 99 5.87 -3.99 -8.01
CA SER A 99 5.66 -5.44 -7.86
C SER A 99 4.89 -5.80 -6.58
N ASN A 100 5.26 -5.21 -5.43
CA ASN A 100 4.48 -5.33 -4.18
C ASN A 100 3.02 -4.89 -4.35
N PHE A 101 2.77 -3.76 -5.01
CA PHE A 101 1.42 -3.29 -5.34
C PHE A 101 0.66 -4.32 -6.20
N LYS A 102 1.29 -4.86 -7.24
CA LYS A 102 0.70 -5.89 -8.12
C LYS A 102 0.31 -7.14 -7.33
N SER A 103 1.14 -7.60 -6.39
CA SER A 103 0.83 -8.73 -5.50
C SER A 103 -0.37 -8.46 -4.59
N ILE A 104 -0.42 -7.29 -3.92
CA ILE A 104 -1.54 -6.88 -3.08
C ILE A 104 -2.83 -6.80 -3.89
N HIS A 105 -2.80 -6.14 -5.04
CA HIS A 105 -3.96 -5.98 -5.91
C HIS A 105 -4.48 -7.32 -6.44
N GLN A 106 -3.59 -8.23 -6.86
CA GLN A 106 -3.97 -9.59 -7.25
C GLN A 106 -4.64 -10.36 -6.10
N ALA A 107 -4.16 -10.21 -4.86
CA ALA A 107 -4.77 -10.83 -3.69
C ALA A 107 -6.16 -10.22 -3.34
N CYS A 108 -6.38 -8.93 -3.60
CA CYS A 108 -7.69 -8.29 -3.49
C CYS A 108 -8.68 -8.81 -4.55
N LEU A 109 -8.23 -8.97 -5.80
CA LEU A 109 -9.03 -9.52 -6.91
C LEU A 109 -9.38 -11.00 -6.69
N GLN A 110 -8.49 -11.77 -6.06
CA GLN A 110 -8.71 -13.17 -5.68
C GLN A 110 -9.56 -13.33 -4.40
N GLY A 111 -9.92 -12.25 -3.71
CA GLY A 111 -10.66 -12.29 -2.45
C GLY A 111 -9.88 -12.82 -1.24
N LEU A 112 -8.55 -12.97 -1.37
CA LEU A 112 -7.64 -13.37 -0.28
C LEU A 112 -7.42 -12.23 0.70
N VAL A 113 -7.20 -11.02 0.17
CA VAL A 113 -7.18 -9.76 0.92
C VAL A 113 -8.57 -9.15 0.83
N PHE A 114 -9.21 -8.90 1.96
CA PHE A 114 -10.56 -8.36 2.00
C PHE A 114 -10.57 -6.82 1.92
N GLY A 115 -9.93 -6.31 0.87
CA GLY A 115 -9.77 -4.89 0.60
C GLY A 115 -10.06 -4.52 -0.84
N ASP A 116 -9.92 -3.24 -1.12
CA ASP A 116 -10.08 -2.62 -2.44
C ASP A 116 -9.07 -1.49 -2.63
N VAL A 117 -8.41 -1.40 -3.79
CA VAL A 117 -7.35 -0.40 -4.01
C VAL A 117 -7.93 0.81 -4.73
N VAL A 118 -8.38 1.79 -3.95
CA VAL A 118 -9.13 2.95 -4.44
C VAL A 118 -8.25 4.06 -5.02
N ALA A 119 -6.94 4.05 -4.74
CA ALA A 119 -5.97 4.95 -5.35
C ALA A 119 -4.54 4.42 -5.33
N VAL A 120 -3.74 4.87 -6.29
CA VAL A 120 -2.28 4.72 -6.31
C VAL A 120 -1.63 6.09 -6.27
N VAL A 121 -0.72 6.31 -5.33
CA VAL A 121 -0.03 7.59 -5.16
C VAL A 121 1.42 7.43 -5.62
N THR A 122 1.93 8.39 -6.39
CA THR A 122 3.31 8.31 -6.91
C THR A 122 4.00 9.67 -7.00
N ASN A 123 5.33 9.67 -6.85
CA ASN A 123 6.18 10.83 -7.11
C ASN A 123 6.85 10.79 -8.50
N LYS A 124 6.38 9.91 -9.39
CA LYS A 124 6.80 9.79 -10.78
C LYS A 124 5.61 9.39 -11.64
N GLN A 125 5.17 10.28 -12.52
CA GLN A 125 3.99 10.01 -13.36
C GLN A 125 4.11 8.71 -14.18
N ASP A 126 5.31 8.38 -14.67
CA ASP A 126 5.58 7.30 -15.61
C ASP A 126 6.41 6.17 -14.96
N CYS A 127 5.99 5.70 -13.78
CA CYS A 127 6.56 4.49 -13.17
C CYS A 127 5.63 3.27 -13.38
N GLY A 128 6.22 2.08 -13.55
CA GLY A 128 5.47 0.85 -13.86
C GLY A 128 4.46 0.36 -12.80
N GLY A 129 4.40 1.01 -11.63
CA GLY A 129 3.26 0.89 -10.71
C GLY A 129 2.08 1.79 -11.10
N ALA A 130 2.33 3.02 -11.53
CA ALA A 130 1.32 3.96 -12.00
C ALA A 130 0.77 3.60 -13.40
N GLU A 131 1.60 3.05 -14.29
CA GLU A 131 1.15 2.47 -15.57
C GLU A 131 0.13 1.35 -15.31
N TYR A 132 0.49 0.36 -14.50
CA TYR A 132 -0.38 -0.76 -14.13
C TYR A 132 -1.66 -0.32 -13.40
N ALA A 133 -1.63 0.78 -12.65
CA ALA A 133 -2.82 1.36 -12.04
C ALA A 133 -3.81 1.86 -13.10
N ARG A 134 -3.33 2.59 -14.12
CA ARG A 134 -4.13 3.06 -15.26
C ARG A 134 -4.68 1.89 -16.07
N ASP A 135 -3.86 0.87 -16.32
CA ASP A 135 -4.28 -0.38 -16.98
C ASP A 135 -5.37 -1.16 -16.21
N LYS A 136 -5.66 -0.77 -14.96
CA LYS A 136 -6.68 -1.37 -14.08
C LYS A 136 -7.73 -0.35 -13.64
N GLU A 137 -7.76 0.82 -14.29
CA GLU A 137 -8.71 1.92 -14.03
C GLU A 137 -8.65 2.49 -12.60
N ILE A 138 -7.55 2.22 -11.87
CA ILE A 138 -7.32 2.72 -10.51
C ILE A 138 -6.80 4.17 -10.59
N PRO A 139 -7.41 5.14 -9.88
CA PRO A 139 -6.97 6.53 -9.85
C PRO A 139 -5.49 6.69 -9.47
N VAL A 140 -4.74 7.45 -10.27
CA VAL A 140 -3.33 7.78 -10.00
C VAL A 140 -3.20 9.22 -9.53
N VAL A 141 -2.67 9.41 -8.33
CA VAL A 141 -2.42 10.72 -7.71
C VAL A 141 -0.93 11.03 -7.72
N LEU A 142 -0.56 12.20 -8.25
CA LEU A 142 0.81 12.70 -8.26
C LEU A 142 1.12 13.43 -6.95
N PHE A 143 2.14 12.98 -6.21
CA PHE A 143 2.58 13.58 -4.94
C PHE A 143 4.05 13.24 -4.64
N PRO A 144 4.86 14.16 -4.08
CA PRO A 144 4.53 15.55 -3.74
C PRO A 144 4.69 16.51 -4.93
N ARG A 145 4.10 17.70 -4.81
CA ARG A 145 4.47 18.85 -5.65
C ARG A 145 5.97 19.13 -5.51
N THR A 146 6.69 19.19 -6.62
CA THR A 146 8.10 19.63 -6.65
C THR A 146 8.30 20.65 -7.78
N LYS A 147 9.56 21.06 -8.04
CA LYS A 147 9.88 21.85 -9.24
C LYS A 147 9.76 21.03 -10.52
N ASP A 148 10.09 19.75 -10.43
CA ASP A 148 10.12 18.81 -11.56
C ASP A 148 8.72 18.19 -11.80
N GLU A 149 7.92 18.08 -10.73
CA GLU A 149 6.53 17.57 -10.71
C GLU A 149 5.58 18.68 -10.19
N PRO A 150 5.37 19.78 -10.95
CA PRO A 150 4.61 20.95 -10.48
C PRO A 150 3.10 20.68 -10.33
N HIS A 151 2.59 19.65 -11.01
CA HIS A 151 1.18 19.21 -10.93
C HIS A 151 0.90 18.32 -9.71
N GLY A 152 1.91 17.99 -8.90
CA GLY A 152 1.71 17.21 -7.68
C GLY A 152 0.84 17.91 -6.63
N LEU A 153 0.25 17.13 -5.74
CA LEU A 153 -0.49 17.63 -4.59
C LEU A 153 0.44 18.16 -3.48
N SER A 154 -0.05 19.10 -2.66
CA SER A 154 0.56 19.38 -1.36
C SER A 154 0.19 18.29 -0.33
N PRO A 155 0.86 18.21 0.83
CA PRO A 155 0.48 17.28 1.90
C PRO A 155 -0.98 17.41 2.33
N SER A 156 -1.49 18.64 2.43
CA SER A 156 -2.88 18.93 2.80
C SER A 156 -3.88 18.49 1.73
N ASP A 157 -3.58 18.75 0.45
CA ASP A 157 -4.45 18.34 -0.67
C ASP A 157 -4.51 16.81 -0.77
N LEU A 158 -3.39 16.12 -0.54
CA LEU A 158 -3.33 14.65 -0.49
C LEU A 158 -4.17 14.09 0.66
N VAL A 159 -4.07 14.68 1.87
CA VAL A 159 -4.91 14.28 3.02
C VAL A 159 -6.40 14.49 2.71
N ALA A 160 -6.77 15.56 2.00
CA ALA A 160 -8.15 15.77 1.58
C ALA A 160 -8.63 14.70 0.59
N ALA A 161 -7.87 14.46 -0.49
CA ALA A 161 -8.23 13.48 -1.52
C ALA A 161 -8.34 12.04 -0.98
N LEU A 162 -7.41 11.62 -0.10
CA LEU A 162 -7.46 10.28 0.52
C LEU A 162 -8.63 10.13 1.52
N ARG A 163 -9.10 11.22 2.11
CA ARG A 163 -10.30 11.25 2.98
C ARG A 163 -11.60 11.24 2.17
N GLU A 164 -11.66 11.96 1.07
CA GLU A 164 -12.79 11.93 0.12
C GLU A 164 -13.01 10.52 -0.45
N LEU A 165 -11.92 9.80 -0.72
CA LEU A 165 -11.95 8.39 -1.11
C LEU A 165 -12.35 7.43 0.03
N GLU A 166 -12.45 7.88 1.28
CA GLU A 166 -12.59 7.07 2.52
C GLU A 166 -11.48 6.01 2.72
N VAL A 167 -10.20 6.33 2.47
CA VAL A 167 -9.10 5.36 2.67
C VAL A 167 -8.99 4.93 4.14
N ASP A 168 -8.99 3.62 4.40
CA ASP A 168 -8.72 3.03 5.72
C ASP A 168 -7.20 2.93 5.99
N PHE A 169 -6.44 2.45 4.99
CA PHE A 169 -5.01 2.14 5.13
C PHE A 169 -4.16 2.61 3.95
N ILE A 170 -2.95 3.07 4.25
CA ILE A 170 -1.93 3.51 3.29
C ILE A 170 -0.77 2.52 3.30
N LEU A 171 -0.44 1.97 2.13
CA LEU A 171 0.57 0.92 1.95
C LEU A 171 1.72 1.45 1.07
N LEU A 172 2.88 1.75 1.65
CA LEU A 172 4.07 2.15 0.91
C LEU A 172 4.72 0.91 0.29
N ALA A 173 4.63 0.79 -1.03
CA ALA A 173 5.03 -0.39 -1.81
C ALA A 173 6.25 -0.07 -2.69
N GLY A 174 7.35 0.36 -2.05
CA GLY A 174 8.53 0.92 -2.72
C GLY A 174 8.35 2.40 -3.06
N TYR A 175 7.86 3.19 -2.11
CA TYR A 175 7.78 4.65 -2.19
C TYR A 175 9.08 5.29 -1.67
N LEU A 176 9.59 6.31 -2.36
CA LEU A 176 10.96 6.84 -2.18
C LEU A 176 11.03 8.31 -1.74
N LYS A 177 9.98 8.81 -1.07
CA LYS A 177 9.96 10.12 -0.39
C LYS A 177 9.53 9.93 1.06
N LEU A 178 10.04 10.78 1.95
CA LEU A 178 9.57 10.84 3.33
C LEU A 178 8.07 11.17 3.36
N ILE A 179 7.33 10.52 4.26
CA ILE A 179 5.93 10.85 4.51
C ILE A 179 5.84 12.16 5.29
N PRO A 180 5.03 13.14 4.84
CA PRO A 180 4.88 14.41 5.55
C PRO A 180 4.12 14.20 6.87
N ALA A 181 4.43 15.02 7.87
CA ALA A 181 3.83 14.95 9.19
C ALA A 181 2.30 15.13 9.17
N GLU A 182 1.80 15.92 8.22
CA GLU A 182 0.37 16.10 7.97
C GLU A 182 -0.33 14.78 7.63
N LEU A 183 0.32 13.89 6.87
CA LEU A 183 -0.25 12.59 6.48
C LEU A 183 -0.15 11.58 7.63
N SER A 184 0.98 11.48 8.33
CA SER A 184 1.13 10.57 9.48
C SER A 184 0.20 10.92 10.64
N ARG A 185 -0.06 12.21 10.87
CA ARG A 185 -1.03 12.70 11.86
C ARG A 185 -2.49 12.56 11.41
N ALA A 186 -2.75 12.56 10.10
CA ALA A 186 -4.08 12.31 9.54
C ALA A 186 -4.45 10.82 9.49
N TYR A 187 -3.46 9.92 9.42
CA TYR A 187 -3.59 8.47 9.35
C TYR A 187 -2.82 7.75 10.48
N PRO A 188 -3.11 8.07 11.77
CA PRO A 188 -2.36 7.53 12.90
C PRO A 188 -2.53 6.01 12.98
N ARG A 189 -1.42 5.27 12.94
CA ARG A 189 -1.39 3.79 12.85
C ARG A 189 -2.06 3.19 11.60
N CYS A 190 -2.30 3.99 10.55
CA CYS A 190 -2.88 3.52 9.28
C CYS A 190 -1.89 3.53 8.10
N ILE A 191 -0.63 3.96 8.30
CA ILE A 191 0.41 3.96 7.27
C ILE A 191 1.45 2.86 7.55
N PHE A 192 1.69 2.02 6.55
CA PHE A 192 2.61 0.88 6.59
C PHE A 192 3.66 0.99 5.49
N ASN A 193 4.88 0.57 5.77
CA ASN A 193 5.96 0.47 4.79
C ASN A 193 6.58 -0.91 4.82
N ILE A 194 7.03 -1.38 3.64
CA ILE A 194 7.89 -2.55 3.53
C ILE A 194 9.32 -2.11 3.21
N HIS A 195 10.26 -2.56 4.04
CA HIS A 195 11.68 -2.25 3.92
C HIS A 195 12.49 -3.53 3.67
N PRO A 196 13.40 -3.58 2.68
CA PRO A 196 14.04 -4.82 2.23
C PRO A 196 15.27 -5.25 3.08
N SER A 197 15.21 -5.03 4.40
CA SER A 197 16.13 -5.62 5.39
C SER A 197 15.42 -5.86 6.73
N LEU A 198 16.04 -6.67 7.58
CA LEU A 198 15.62 -6.90 8.96
C LEU A 198 15.94 -5.67 9.82
N LEU A 199 14.98 -4.75 9.93
CA LEU A 199 15.10 -3.56 10.76
C LEU A 199 15.38 -3.92 12.23
N PRO A 200 16.17 -3.11 12.95
CA PRO A 200 16.72 -1.81 12.56
C PRO A 200 17.97 -1.87 11.65
N ALA A 201 18.49 -3.07 11.31
CA ALA A 201 19.68 -3.17 10.47
C ALA A 201 19.40 -2.73 9.02
N PHE A 202 20.31 -1.94 8.46
CA PHE A 202 20.22 -1.38 7.10
C PHE A 202 18.93 -0.58 6.81
N GLY A 203 18.33 0.02 7.84
CA GLY A 203 17.24 0.99 7.72
C GLY A 203 17.72 2.44 7.72
N GLY A 204 16.82 3.36 7.36
CA GLY A 204 17.01 4.79 7.50
C GLY A 204 17.46 5.50 6.22
N LYS A 205 17.56 6.84 6.30
CA LYS A 205 17.78 7.74 5.16
C LYS A 205 18.99 7.35 4.31
N GLY A 206 18.72 6.79 3.13
CA GLY A 206 19.72 6.41 2.13
C GLY A 206 19.72 4.92 1.81
N TYR A 207 19.18 4.09 2.68
CA TYR A 207 18.93 2.67 2.45
C TYR A 207 17.60 2.48 1.72
N TYR A 208 17.64 2.26 0.41
CA TYR A 208 16.44 1.95 -0.38
C TYR A 208 16.78 1.12 -1.63
N GLY A 209 15.92 0.16 -1.97
CA GLY A 209 16.10 -0.76 -3.09
C GLY A 209 17.49 -1.41 -3.09
N MET A 210 18.15 -1.43 -4.25
CA MET A 210 19.45 -2.09 -4.43
C MET A 210 20.58 -1.59 -3.49
N LYS A 211 20.46 -0.40 -2.89
CA LYS A 211 21.41 0.07 -1.88
C LYS A 211 21.40 -0.79 -0.61
N VAL A 212 20.23 -1.32 -0.24
CA VAL A 212 20.07 -2.16 0.96
C VAL A 212 20.79 -3.48 0.77
N HIS A 213 20.48 -4.21 -0.30
CA HIS A 213 21.11 -5.49 -0.59
C HIS A 213 22.64 -5.37 -0.78
N LYS A 214 23.12 -4.29 -1.42
CA LYS A 214 24.57 -4.03 -1.55
C LYS A 214 25.25 -3.77 -0.21
N ALA A 215 24.59 -3.08 0.73
CA ALA A 215 25.11 -2.91 2.09
C ALA A 215 25.07 -4.22 2.90
N VAL A 216 24.03 -5.05 2.73
CA VAL A 216 23.94 -6.37 3.37
C VAL A 216 25.08 -7.27 2.92
N ILE A 217 25.32 -7.42 1.61
CA ILE A 217 26.44 -8.21 1.08
C ILE A 217 27.78 -7.66 1.59
N ALA A 218 28.01 -6.34 1.48
CA ALA A 218 29.25 -5.71 1.92
C ALA A 218 29.52 -5.84 3.44
N SER A 219 28.48 -6.02 4.27
CA SER A 219 28.63 -6.23 5.71
C SER A 219 29.05 -7.65 6.11
N GLY A 220 28.97 -8.62 5.20
CA GLY A 220 29.19 -10.03 5.51
C GLY A 220 28.06 -10.70 6.32
N ALA A 221 26.89 -10.06 6.45
CA ALA A 221 25.72 -10.66 7.09
C ALA A 221 25.33 -12.01 6.46
N ARG A 222 24.74 -12.89 7.26
CA ARG A 222 24.25 -14.22 6.83
C ARG A 222 22.73 -14.31 6.73
N TYR A 223 22.02 -13.27 7.18
CA TYR A 223 20.57 -13.16 7.12
C TYR A 223 20.16 -11.75 6.70
N SER A 224 19.03 -11.68 6.01
CA SER A 224 18.35 -10.48 5.54
C SER A 224 16.85 -10.81 5.43
N GLY A 225 16.11 -10.10 4.58
CA GLY A 225 14.68 -10.31 4.36
C GLY A 225 13.85 -9.08 4.71
N PRO A 226 12.55 -9.05 4.38
CA PRO A 226 11.74 -7.86 4.53
C PRO A 226 11.30 -7.61 5.97
N THR A 227 11.10 -6.33 6.30
CA THR A 227 10.34 -5.87 7.46
C THR A 227 9.13 -5.07 7.00
N ILE A 228 7.96 -5.33 7.59
CA ILE A 228 6.83 -4.40 7.54
C ILE A 228 6.72 -3.69 8.89
N HIS A 229 6.60 -2.37 8.84
CA HIS A 229 6.49 -1.51 10.01
C HIS A 229 5.47 -0.39 9.81
N PHE A 230 4.97 0.16 10.91
CA PHE A 230 4.21 1.41 10.92
C PHE A 230 5.14 2.57 10.55
N VAL A 231 4.63 3.57 9.82
CA VAL A 231 5.40 4.75 9.42
C VAL A 231 5.22 5.89 10.43
N ASP A 232 6.31 6.57 10.77
CA ASP A 232 6.32 7.81 11.57
C ASP A 232 6.92 8.98 10.76
N GLU A 233 7.36 10.07 11.42
CA GLU A 233 7.93 11.25 10.77
C GLU A 233 9.40 11.05 10.30
N HIS A 234 10.00 9.87 10.53
CA HIS A 234 11.35 9.50 10.10
C HIS A 234 11.36 8.21 9.26
N TYR A 235 12.50 7.94 8.62
CA TYR A 235 12.71 6.70 7.84
C TYR A 235 12.97 5.51 8.76
N ASP A 236 12.11 4.49 8.64
CA ASP A 236 12.31 3.11 9.10
C ASP A 236 12.52 2.93 10.63
N THR A 237 12.07 3.90 11.43
CA THR A 237 12.11 3.90 12.92
C THR A 237 10.84 3.41 13.59
N GLY A 238 9.71 3.41 12.86
CA GLY A 238 8.40 3.10 13.44
C GLY A 238 8.26 1.64 13.85
N ARG A 239 7.22 1.34 14.65
CA ARG A 239 7.04 0.00 15.24
C ARG A 239 7.01 -1.08 14.15
N ILE A 240 7.90 -2.06 14.26
CA ILE A 240 7.90 -3.27 13.45
C ILE A 240 6.61 -4.05 13.74
N LEU A 241 5.95 -4.54 12.68
CA LEU A 241 4.75 -5.37 12.76
C LEU A 241 5.04 -6.81 12.34
N ALA A 242 5.87 -7.04 11.32
CA ALA A 242 6.23 -8.39 10.88
C ALA A 242 7.57 -8.42 10.13
N GLN A 243 8.24 -9.57 10.14
CA GLN A 243 9.49 -9.82 9.42
C GLN A 243 9.50 -11.22 8.80
N ARG A 244 10.23 -11.42 7.70
CA ARG A 244 10.59 -12.75 7.18
C ARG A 244 12.11 -12.85 7.05
N VAL A 245 12.70 -13.90 7.62
CA VAL A 245 14.15 -14.14 7.53
C VAL A 245 14.49 -14.83 6.21
N VAL A 246 15.46 -14.27 5.49
CA VAL A 246 15.98 -14.76 4.22
C VAL A 246 17.49 -15.02 4.38
N PRO A 247 18.01 -16.21 4.03
CA PRO A 247 19.44 -16.47 4.10
C PRO A 247 20.20 -15.69 3.02
N VAL A 248 21.38 -15.20 3.40
CA VAL A 248 22.41 -14.67 2.49
C VAL A 248 23.41 -15.79 2.26
N LEU A 249 23.55 -16.21 1.01
CA LEU A 249 24.47 -17.29 0.60
C LEU A 249 25.91 -16.77 0.55
N ALA A 250 26.89 -17.69 0.50
CA ALA A 250 28.31 -17.34 0.53
C ALA A 250 28.80 -16.65 -0.77
N ASP A 251 28.04 -16.85 -1.85
CA ASP A 251 28.29 -16.48 -3.23
C ASP A 251 27.24 -15.51 -3.81
N ASP A 252 26.27 -15.06 -3.00
CA ASP A 252 25.19 -14.14 -3.42
C ASP A 252 25.74 -12.83 -4.02
N THR A 253 25.30 -12.51 -5.24
CA THR A 253 25.26 -11.10 -5.66
C THR A 253 24.15 -10.35 -4.91
N ALA A 254 24.27 -9.02 -4.84
CA ALA A 254 23.21 -8.19 -4.25
C ALA A 254 21.89 -8.28 -5.05
N GLU A 255 21.99 -8.53 -6.36
CA GLU A 255 20.89 -8.73 -7.28
C GLU A 255 20.15 -10.07 -7.03
N GLU A 256 20.86 -11.17 -6.75
CA GLU A 256 20.26 -12.46 -6.37
C GLU A 256 19.62 -12.41 -4.98
N LEU A 257 20.30 -11.78 -4.01
CA LEU A 257 19.73 -11.51 -2.70
C LEU A 257 18.47 -10.65 -2.81
N ALA A 258 18.48 -9.60 -3.63
CA ALA A 258 17.30 -8.77 -3.90
C ALA A 258 16.14 -9.60 -4.47
N ALA A 259 16.41 -10.46 -5.45
CA ALA A 259 15.40 -11.35 -6.01
C ALA A 259 14.85 -12.36 -5.00
N ARG A 260 15.65 -12.78 -4.00
CA ARG A 260 15.21 -13.66 -2.90
C ARG A 260 14.37 -12.91 -1.87
N VAL A 261 14.80 -11.73 -1.43
CA VAL A 261 14.07 -10.87 -0.49
C VAL A 261 12.72 -10.44 -1.08
N LEU A 262 12.69 -10.04 -2.35
CA LEU A 262 11.48 -9.58 -3.03
C LEU A 262 10.35 -10.63 -3.11
N ARG A 263 10.69 -11.93 -3.12
CA ARG A 263 9.67 -13.01 -3.05
C ARG A 263 9.00 -13.09 -1.70
N GLU A 264 9.75 -12.85 -0.62
CA GLU A 264 9.19 -12.77 0.72
C GLU A 264 8.51 -11.42 0.98
N GLU A 265 8.91 -10.34 0.31
CA GLU A 265 8.17 -9.07 0.33
C GLU A 265 6.73 -9.28 -0.17
N HIS A 266 6.56 -9.90 -1.35
CA HIS A 266 5.25 -10.13 -1.96
C HIS A 266 4.33 -10.98 -1.08
N ARG A 267 4.91 -11.98 -0.38
CA ARG A 267 4.19 -12.84 0.58
C ARG A 267 3.80 -12.05 1.82
N LEU A 268 4.78 -11.47 2.51
CA LEU A 268 4.59 -10.78 3.77
C LEU A 268 3.64 -9.59 3.64
N TYR A 269 3.68 -8.85 2.54
CA TYR A 269 2.77 -7.70 2.36
C TYR A 269 1.32 -8.14 2.11
N VAL A 270 1.10 -9.24 1.39
CA VAL A 270 -0.23 -9.83 1.24
C VAL A 270 -0.73 -10.36 2.59
N GLU A 271 0.11 -11.08 3.35
CA GLU A 271 -0.22 -11.61 4.68
C GLU A 271 -0.61 -10.50 5.68
N VAL A 272 0.16 -9.39 5.72
CA VAL A 272 -0.12 -8.25 6.60
C VAL A 272 -1.32 -7.44 6.12
N THR A 273 -1.47 -7.17 4.82
CA THR A 273 -2.66 -6.45 4.30
C THR A 273 -3.93 -7.25 4.57
N MET A 274 -3.86 -8.58 4.43
CA MET A 274 -4.94 -9.49 4.81
C MET A 274 -5.29 -9.39 6.31
N ALA A 275 -4.30 -9.30 7.20
CA ALA A 275 -4.54 -9.09 8.64
C ALA A 275 -5.11 -7.71 8.98
N LEU A 276 -4.69 -6.66 8.26
CA LEU A 276 -5.24 -5.30 8.37
C LEU A 276 -6.71 -5.25 7.94
N CYS A 277 -7.04 -5.87 6.81
CA CYS A 277 -8.42 -5.97 6.31
C CYS A 277 -9.37 -6.77 7.23
N GLU A 278 -8.81 -7.65 8.06
CA GLU A 278 -9.55 -8.47 9.03
C GLU A 278 -9.49 -7.93 10.46
N GLU A 279 -8.93 -6.73 10.67
CA GLU A 279 -8.81 -6.04 11.97
C GLU A 279 -8.00 -6.83 13.04
N ARG A 280 -7.19 -7.81 12.61
CA ARG A 280 -6.41 -8.71 13.49
C ARG A 280 -5.12 -8.10 14.05
N ILE A 281 -4.97 -6.77 14.02
CA ILE A 281 -3.76 -6.09 14.52
C ILE A 281 -3.99 -5.60 15.95
N ILE A 282 -3.47 -6.35 16.91
CA ILE A 282 -3.63 -6.11 18.34
C ILE A 282 -2.41 -5.35 18.87
N TRP A 283 -2.61 -4.50 19.89
CA TRP A 283 -1.53 -3.75 20.53
C TRP A 283 -1.33 -4.24 21.96
N ARG A 284 -0.09 -4.61 22.30
CA ARG A 284 0.34 -4.84 23.69
C ARG A 284 0.42 -3.50 24.44
N GLU A 285 0.35 -3.55 25.77
CA GLU A 285 0.37 -2.36 26.64
C GLU A 285 1.65 -1.52 26.50
N ASP A 286 2.79 -2.14 26.15
CA ASP A 286 4.06 -1.46 25.87
C ASP A 286 4.15 -0.83 24.46
N GLY A 287 3.05 -0.86 23.71
CA GLY A 287 2.96 -0.31 22.36
C GLY A 287 3.71 -1.13 21.31
N VAL A 288 3.91 -2.43 21.54
CA VAL A 288 4.31 -3.39 20.50
C VAL A 288 3.05 -3.94 19.81
N PRO A 289 2.94 -3.83 18.48
CA PRO A 289 1.84 -4.43 17.73
C PRO A 289 2.07 -5.93 17.50
N LEU A 290 1.00 -6.68 17.27
CA LEU A 290 0.96 -8.12 17.02
C LEU A 290 -0.07 -8.44 15.93
N ILE A 291 0.15 -9.51 15.17
CA ILE A 291 -0.87 -10.11 14.29
C ILE A 291 -1.51 -11.28 15.03
N GLN A 292 -2.81 -11.17 15.35
CA GLN A 292 -3.57 -12.27 15.94
C GLN A 292 -3.81 -13.38 14.90
N SER A 293 -3.65 -14.64 15.30
CA SER A 293 -3.88 -15.79 14.42
C SER A 293 -5.36 -15.93 14.03
N ARG A 294 -5.62 -16.38 12.79
CA ARG A 294 -6.97 -16.70 12.30
C ARG A 294 -7.55 -17.97 12.94
N GLU A 295 -6.68 -18.91 13.29
CA GLU A 295 -7.08 -20.27 13.70
C GLU A 295 -7.21 -20.38 15.22
N ASN A 296 -6.36 -19.67 15.97
CA ASN A 296 -6.43 -19.57 17.42
C ASN A 296 -6.30 -18.10 17.86
N PRO A 297 -7.38 -17.43 18.29
CA PRO A 297 -7.32 -16.04 18.77
C PRO A 297 -6.45 -15.79 20.02
N SER A 298 -5.94 -16.84 20.68
CA SER A 298 -4.95 -16.71 21.76
C SER A 298 -3.49 -16.76 21.29
N GLU A 299 -3.25 -17.02 20.00
CA GLU A 299 -1.93 -17.02 19.36
C GLU A 299 -1.68 -15.74 18.55
N TYR A 300 -0.41 -15.34 18.49
CA TYR A 300 0.05 -14.11 17.86
C TYR A 300 1.39 -14.33 17.16
N SER A 301 1.64 -13.55 16.10
CA SER A 301 2.91 -13.46 15.37
C SER A 301 3.35 -12.01 15.18
#